data_AF-A0A376ZKJ7-F1
#
_entry.id   AF-A0A376ZKJ7-F1
#
_cell.length_a   1.000
_cell.length_b   1.000
_cell.length_c   1.000
_cell.angle_alpha   90.00
_cell.angle_beta   90.00
_cell.angle_gamma   90.00
#
_symmetry.space_group_name_H-M   'P 1'
#
loop_
_entity.id
_entity.type
_entity.pdbx_description
1 polymer ?
#
loop_
_entity_poly.entity_id
_entity_poly.type
_entity_poly.pdbx_seq_one_letter_code
_entity_poly.pdbx_strand_id
1 'polypeptide(L)'
;MWVEKEGAYGNAERRTQFWRQQVQAPGEAKSDLWQLVQFSRRFKTEEVWPEELLAKKPELRGKTLYEVLYATPEVSKFPVSELAEESAER
;
A
#
# COMPACT_ATOMS: atom_id res chain seq x y z
N MET A 1 4.56 2.61 15.51
CA MET A 1 5.69 1.73 15.12
C MET A 1 5.42 0.27 15.47
N TRP A 2 6.14 -0.66 14.85
CA TRP A 2 6.01 -2.11 15.10
C TRP A 2 4.55 -2.59 15.07
N VAL A 3 3.98 -3.05 16.19
CA VAL A 3 2.59 -3.56 16.30
C VAL A 3 1.49 -2.51 16.28
N GLU A 4 1.83 -1.21 16.19
CA GLU A 4 0.85 -0.15 15.88
C GLU A 4 0.36 -0.19 14.42
N LYS A 5 0.87 -1.13 13.61
CA LYS A 5 0.46 -1.39 12.23
C LYS A 5 0.58 -2.88 11.94
N GLU A 6 -0.19 -3.38 10.99
CA GLU A 6 0.04 -4.71 10.41
C GLU A 6 1.41 -4.73 9.73
N GLY A 7 2.10 -5.87 9.79
CA GLY A 7 3.38 -6.00 9.11
C GLY A 7 3.87 -7.41 8.96
N ALA A 8 4.98 -7.52 8.24
CA ALA A 8 5.67 -8.76 7.98
C ALA A 8 7.19 -8.52 7.99
N TYR A 9 7.93 -9.46 8.57
CA TYR A 9 9.40 -9.44 8.57
C TYR A 9 9.99 -10.82 8.25
N GLY A 10 11.12 -10.81 7.56
CA GLY A 10 11.94 -11.99 7.30
C GLY A 10 13.09 -12.09 8.28
N ASN A 11 13.29 -13.25 8.90
CA ASN A 11 14.46 -13.50 9.75
C ASN A 11 15.66 -14.04 8.92
N ALA A 12 16.79 -14.28 9.59
CA ALA A 12 18.03 -14.72 8.95
C ALA A 12 17.92 -16.06 8.20
N GLU A 13 16.96 -16.92 8.57
CA GLU A 13 16.73 -18.23 7.94
C GLU A 13 15.64 -18.19 6.85
N ARG A 14 15.31 -16.99 6.33
CA ARG A 14 14.29 -16.77 5.30
C ARG A 14 12.86 -17.11 5.75
N ARG A 15 12.60 -17.15 7.06
CA ARG A 15 11.24 -17.31 7.59
C ARG A 15 10.54 -15.96 7.59
N THR A 16 9.46 -15.88 6.84
CA THR A 16 8.53 -14.75 6.88
C THR A 16 7.58 -14.88 8.07
N GLN A 17 7.44 -13.81 8.85
CA GLN A 17 6.61 -13.74 10.04
C GLN A 17 5.69 -12.53 9.94
N PHE A 18 4.39 -12.74 10.04
CA PHE A 18 3.37 -11.70 9.99
C PHE A 18 2.90 -11.36 11.40
N TRP A 19 2.44 -10.14 11.60
CA TRP A 19 1.71 -9.72 12.79
C TRP A 19 0.55 -8.80 12.40
N ARG A 20 -0.58 -8.95 13.09
CA ARG A 20 -1.72 -8.02 13.00
C ARG A 20 -1.42 -6.78 13.82
N GLN A 21 -2.07 -5.66 13.47
CA GLN A 21 -2.05 -4.47 14.30
C GLN A 21 -2.69 -4.76 15.66
N GLN A 22 -1.98 -4.48 16.75
CA GLN A 22 -2.43 -4.79 18.12
C GLN A 22 -2.89 -3.54 18.87
N VAL A 23 -2.28 -2.39 18.56
CA VAL A 23 -2.57 -1.11 19.22
C VAL A 23 -2.65 0.01 18.20
N GLN A 24 -3.20 1.15 18.61
CA GLN A 24 -3.23 2.35 17.77
C GLN A 24 -2.03 3.25 18.05
N ALA A 25 -1.56 3.93 17.01
CA ALA A 25 -0.50 4.91 17.15
C ALA A 25 -1.02 6.17 17.88
N PRO A 26 -0.18 6.84 18.68
CA PRO A 26 -0.60 8.03 19.43
C PRO A 26 -0.77 9.26 18.53
N GLY A 27 -1.72 10.13 18.89
CA GLY A 27 -1.94 11.41 18.22
C GLY A 27 -2.14 11.27 16.71
N GLU A 28 -1.34 11.99 15.94
CA GLU A 28 -1.39 12.00 14.47
C GLU A 28 -0.38 11.04 13.82
N ALA A 29 0.29 10.20 14.60
CA ALA A 29 1.26 9.26 14.05
C ALA A 29 0.60 8.31 13.02
N LYS A 30 1.26 8.14 11.88
CA LYS A 30 0.85 7.24 10.79
C LYS A 30 1.98 6.30 10.42
N SER A 31 1.64 5.16 9.82
CA SER A 31 2.64 4.21 9.34
C SER A 31 3.41 4.78 8.15
N ASP A 32 4.65 4.32 8.00
CA ASP A 32 5.49 4.65 6.84
C ASP A 32 4.78 4.28 5.52
N LEU A 33 4.12 3.12 5.49
CA LEU A 33 3.32 2.68 4.33
C LEU A 33 2.19 3.66 4.01
N TRP A 34 1.46 4.12 5.03
CA TRP A 34 0.42 5.14 4.84
C TRP A 34 1.01 6.41 4.24
N GLN A 35 2.15 6.88 4.74
CA GLN A 35 2.78 8.10 4.26
C GLN A 35 3.20 7.97 2.79
N LEU A 36 3.84 6.86 2.40
CA LEU A 36 4.23 6.60 1.01
C LEU A 36 3.02 6.58 0.06
N VAL A 37 1.96 5.87 0.43
CA VAL A 37 0.73 5.74 -0.39
C VAL A 37 -0.05 7.06 -0.46
N GLN A 38 -0.11 7.83 0.62
CA GLN A 38 -0.78 9.14 0.59
C GLN A 38 0.01 10.16 -0.23
N PHE A 39 1.34 10.18 -0.10
CA PHE A 39 2.16 11.13 -0.82
C PHE A 39 2.13 10.89 -2.33
N SER A 40 2.00 9.64 -2.78
CA SER A 40 1.91 9.33 -4.22
C SER A 40 0.66 9.92 -4.90
N ARG A 41 -0.37 10.32 -4.14
CA ARG A 41 -1.56 10.99 -4.70
C ARG A 41 -1.27 12.41 -5.19
N ARG A 42 -0.14 12.98 -4.80
CA ARG A 42 0.25 14.36 -5.12
C ARG A 42 0.95 14.50 -6.48
N PHE A 43 1.27 13.39 -7.14
CA PHE A 43 1.97 13.37 -8.41
C PHE A 43 1.07 12.78 -9.49
N LYS A 44 0.83 13.54 -10.54
CA LYS A 44 0.29 13.07 -11.82
C LYS A 44 1.41 12.44 -12.65
N THR A 45 1.03 11.51 -13.51
CA THR A 45 1.98 10.78 -14.35
C THR A 45 2.76 11.70 -15.29
N GLU A 46 2.15 12.79 -15.77
CA GLU A 46 2.83 13.82 -16.59
C GLU A 46 3.95 14.58 -15.86
N GLU A 47 3.90 14.65 -14.53
CA GLU A 47 4.88 15.40 -13.73
C GLU A 47 6.17 14.61 -13.50
N VAL A 48 6.12 13.28 -13.66
CA VAL A 48 7.19 12.37 -13.23
C VAL A 48 7.61 11.38 -14.31
N TRP A 49 6.84 11.21 -15.38
CA TRP A 49 7.20 10.34 -16.50
C TRP A 49 7.45 11.14 -17.77
N PRO A 50 8.50 10.78 -18.53
CA PRO A 50 8.70 11.33 -19.86
C PRO A 50 7.54 11.05 -20.82
N GLU A 51 7.33 11.96 -21.76
CA GLU A 51 6.25 11.92 -22.75
C GLU A 51 6.31 10.64 -23.62
N GLU A 52 7.51 10.16 -23.95
CA GLU A 52 7.68 8.92 -24.73
C GLU A 52 7.21 7.66 -24.00
N LEU A 53 7.17 7.66 -22.67
CA LEU A 53 6.58 6.57 -21.88
C LEU A 53 5.06 6.69 -21.85
N LEU A 54 4.53 7.90 -21.68
CA LEU A 54 3.09 8.15 -21.71
C LEU A 54 2.48 7.91 -23.09
N ALA A 55 3.23 8.10 -24.17
CA ALA A 55 2.80 7.75 -25.52
C ALA A 55 2.64 6.23 -25.70
N LYS A 56 3.41 5.40 -24.98
CA LYS A 56 3.27 3.93 -25.02
C LYS A 56 2.09 3.41 -24.19
N LYS A 57 1.64 4.17 -23.19
CA LYS A 57 0.46 3.87 -22.37
C LYS A 57 -0.41 5.12 -22.16
N PRO A 58 -1.10 5.59 -23.21
CA PRO A 58 -1.91 6.82 -23.14
C PRO A 58 -3.02 6.76 -22.09
N GLU A 59 -3.50 5.57 -21.75
CA GLU A 59 -4.53 5.31 -20.73
C GLU A 59 -4.08 5.64 -19.29
N LEU A 60 -2.79 5.91 -19.08
CA LEU A 60 -2.22 6.32 -17.79
C LEU A 60 -2.08 7.84 -17.66
N ARG A 61 -2.41 8.59 -18.71
CA ARG A 61 -2.41 10.06 -18.66
C ARG A 61 -3.46 10.60 -17.71
N GLY A 62 -3.14 11.68 -17.01
CA GLY A 62 -3.99 12.36 -16.05
C GLY A 62 -4.20 11.57 -14.76
N LYS A 63 -3.60 10.38 -14.62
CA LYS A 63 -3.70 9.56 -13.42
C LYS A 63 -2.68 10.00 -12.38
N THR A 64 -2.99 9.75 -11.11
CA THR A 64 -2.00 9.92 -10.03
C THR A 64 -1.10 8.68 -9.92
N LEU A 65 0.10 8.82 -9.36
CA LEU A 65 0.93 7.64 -9.05
C LEU A 65 0.22 6.68 -8.09
N TYR A 66 -0.66 7.16 -7.22
CA TYR A 66 -1.53 6.30 -6.42
C TYR A 66 -2.40 5.37 -7.26
N GLU A 67 -3.09 5.90 -8.28
CA GLU A 67 -3.94 5.10 -9.17
C GLU A 67 -3.14 4.08 -9.96
N VAL A 68 -1.92 4.46 -10.37
CA VAL A 68 -1.05 3.59 -11.15
C VAL A 68 -0.42 2.47 -10.29
N LEU A 69 0.04 2.79 -9.08
CA LEU A 69 0.88 1.88 -8.29
C LEU A 69 0.09 1.11 -7.22
N TYR A 70 -0.92 1.74 -6.62
CA TYR A 70 -1.54 1.26 -5.37
C TYR A 70 -3.05 1.06 -5.46
N ALA A 71 -3.73 1.56 -6.49
CA ALA A 71 -5.18 1.36 -6.70
C ALA A 71 -5.51 0.68 -8.04
N THR A 72 -4.68 -0.28 -8.43
CA THR A 72 -4.92 -1.12 -9.60
C THR A 72 -5.88 -2.27 -9.28
N PRO A 73 -6.51 -2.89 -10.28
CA PRO A 73 -7.36 -4.07 -10.06
C PRO A 73 -6.63 -5.23 -9.36
N GLU A 74 -5.32 -5.40 -9.61
CA GLU A 74 -4.52 -6.44 -8.97
C GLU A 74 -4.31 -6.19 -7.47
N VAL A 75 -4.15 -4.94 -7.05
CA VAL A 75 -4.00 -4.61 -5.62
C VAL A 75 -5.31 -4.82 -4.87
N SER A 76 -6.44 -4.52 -5.51
CA SER A 76 -7.78 -4.64 -4.92
C SER A 76 -8.40 -6.04 -5.02
N LYS A 77 -7.64 -7.02 -5.53
CA LYS A 77 -8.14 -8.36 -5.86
C LYS A 77 -8.64 -9.16 -4.66
N PHE A 78 -8.08 -8.92 -3.47
CA PHE A 78 -8.39 -9.67 -2.24
C PHE A 78 -8.93 -8.70 -1.19
N PRO A 79 -10.27 -8.52 -1.10
CA PRO A 79 -10.86 -7.62 -0.13
C PRO A 79 -10.75 -8.17 1.29
N VAL A 80 -10.61 -7.26 2.26
CA VAL A 80 -10.51 -7.59 3.69
C VAL A 80 -11.72 -8.38 4.20
N SER A 81 -12.88 -8.24 3.55
CA SER A 81 -14.10 -9.01 3.87
C SER A 81 -13.97 -10.52 3.65
N GLU A 82 -12.96 -10.97 2.89
CA GLU A 82 -12.68 -12.41 2.68
C GLU A 82 -11.85 -13.03 3.81
N LEU A 83 -11.42 -12.25 4.81
CA LEU A 83 -10.74 -12.79 5.99
C LEU A 83 -11.69 -13.70 6.79
N ALA A 84 -11.25 -14.93 7.09
CA ALA A 84 -12.02 -15.89 7.87
C ALA A 84 -12.29 -15.38 9.30
N GLU A 85 -13.55 -15.49 9.78
CA GLU A 85 -14.00 -14.97 11.08
C GLU A 85 -13.14 -15.46 12.27
N GLU A 86 -12.59 -16.68 12.20
CA GLU A 86 -11.74 -17.27 13.24
C GLU A 86 -10.45 -16.47 13.52
N SER A 87 -10.04 -15.60 12.59
CA SER A 87 -8.89 -14.71 12.73
C SER A 87 -9.16 -13.45 13.55
N ALA A 88 -10.43 -13.08 13.74
CA ALA A 88 -10.85 -11.85 14.42
C ALA A 88 -11.13 -12.06 15.91
N GLU A 89 -11.35 -13.31 16.34
CA GLU A 89 -11.73 -13.67 17.72
C GLU A 89 -10.56 -14.11 18.62
N ARG A 90 -9.32 -14.13 18.10
CA ARG A 90 -8.10 -14.48 18.86
C ARG A 90 -7.19 -13.29 19.09
#